data_AF-A0A953FIC5-F1
#
_entry.id   AF-A0A953FIC5-F1
#
_cell.length_a   1.000
_cell.length_b   1.000
_cell.length_c   1.000
_cell.angle_alpha   90.00
_cell.angle_beta   90.00
_cell.angle_gamma   90.00
#
_symmetry.space_group_name_H-M   'P 1'
#
loop_
_entity.id
_entity.type
_entity.pdbx_description
1 polymer ?
#
loop_
_entity_poly.entity_id
_entity_poly.type
_entity_poly.pdbx_seq_one_letter_code
_entity_poly.pdbx_strand_id
1 'polypeptide(L)'
;MHRHLPPISISAIAAALLLCPLFLTSCSKEVEVVPDNQPPDHHGVPTVATQNYVNRLFIDLLGREPLDAEMDLEVAALESADLSQAAREALVTKLMTSTAWLEDDSSYTNKYHIRQIELYRARCLEGVSDAYIDDAIGIAQQNALADSLAGNTGGSPDLQRLLALRAARIQYRDGLIGVDEVMRRMVFNPIYDQINMNSFNYVNATFDNLLFRYPTQAEFDAGYTMVDGNTPALLFGQSGQNKGDYSGIITSNTEFWEGMVRWCYRTFMGREPSSYETYGVLPGLLADHDLQRVQRAILVTDEYANF
;
A
#
# COMPACT_ATOMS: atom_id res chain seq x y z
N MET A 1 82.44 -23.64 -38.94
CA MET A 1 83.05 -23.76 -37.60
C MET A 1 82.29 -22.86 -36.66
N HIS A 2 81.84 -23.44 -35.54
CA HIS A 2 81.12 -22.79 -34.45
C HIS A 2 81.64 -21.40 -34.11
N ARG A 3 80.72 -20.49 -33.77
CA ARG A 3 80.72 -19.71 -32.52
C ARG A 3 79.45 -18.87 -32.42
N HIS A 4 78.65 -19.17 -31.39
CA HIS A 4 78.29 -18.28 -30.28
C HIS A 4 77.07 -17.40 -30.54
N LEU A 5 75.98 -17.80 -29.88
CA LEU A 5 74.80 -16.98 -29.59
C LEU A 5 75.23 -15.73 -28.80
N PRO A 6 74.75 -14.52 -29.17
CA PRO A 6 74.93 -13.32 -28.38
C PRO A 6 73.94 -13.26 -27.19
N PRO A 7 74.28 -12.49 -26.13
CA PRO A 7 73.64 -12.54 -24.83
C PRO A 7 72.35 -11.71 -24.74
N ILE A 8 71.50 -12.14 -23.81
CA ILE A 8 70.23 -11.53 -23.39
C ILE A 8 70.49 -10.08 -22.94
N SER A 9 69.88 -9.11 -23.63
CA SER A 9 69.87 -7.72 -23.19
C SER A 9 68.71 -7.45 -22.24
N ILE A 10 69.07 -6.98 -21.06
CA ILE A 10 68.22 -6.38 -20.03
C ILE A 10 67.68 -5.09 -20.63
N SER A 11 66.45 -5.07 -21.17
CA SER A 11 65.65 -3.87 -21.47
C SER A 11 64.31 -4.29 -22.06
N ALA A 12 63.49 -5.00 -21.30
CA ALA A 12 62.10 -5.20 -21.68
C ALA A 12 61.22 -5.26 -20.42
N ILE A 13 60.64 -4.10 -20.11
CA ILE A 13 59.28 -4.02 -19.59
C ILE A 13 59.16 -4.57 -18.16
N ALA A 14 59.81 -3.86 -17.24
CA ALA A 14 59.35 -3.73 -15.86
C ALA A 14 58.03 -2.92 -15.82
N ALA A 15 56.96 -3.46 -16.44
CA ALA A 15 55.60 -2.93 -16.40
C ALA A 15 54.64 -4.00 -15.84
N ALA A 16 55.09 -4.67 -14.78
CA ALA A 16 54.32 -5.70 -14.10
C ALA A 16 54.47 -5.56 -12.59
N LEU A 17 54.23 -4.36 -12.03
CA LEU A 17 54.06 -4.17 -10.59
C LEU A 17 53.66 -2.73 -10.30
N LEU A 18 52.38 -2.39 -10.51
CA LEU A 18 51.66 -1.31 -9.82
C LEU A 18 50.19 -1.36 -10.23
N LEU A 19 49.57 -2.52 -10.00
CA LEU A 19 48.12 -2.59 -9.85
C LEU A 19 47.83 -2.04 -8.45
N CYS A 20 47.54 -0.74 -8.37
CA CYS A 20 47.07 -0.10 -7.16
C CYS A 20 45.67 -0.66 -6.85
N PRO A 21 45.45 -1.44 -5.78
CA PRO A 21 44.10 -1.72 -5.36
C PRO A 21 43.61 -0.43 -4.70
N LEU A 22 42.79 0.33 -5.43
CA LEU A 22 41.88 1.31 -4.84
C LEU A 22 41.07 0.55 -3.80
N PHE A 23 41.46 0.74 -2.53
CA PHE A 23 40.67 0.32 -1.39
C PHE A 23 39.30 0.96 -1.53
N LEU A 24 38.33 0.15 -1.95
CA LEU A 24 36.91 0.39 -1.77
C LEU A 24 36.69 0.42 -0.25
N THR A 25 36.86 1.59 0.35
CA THR A 25 36.29 1.89 1.66
C THR A 25 34.79 2.04 1.42
N SER A 26 34.12 0.90 1.30
CA SER A 26 32.69 0.82 1.54
C SER A 26 32.49 1.34 2.96
N CYS A 27 31.83 2.48 3.08
CA CYS A 27 31.26 2.93 4.34
C CYS A 27 30.18 1.89 4.70
N SER A 28 30.56 0.82 5.38
CA SER A 28 29.58 0.03 6.12
C SER A 28 29.06 0.99 7.19
N LYS A 29 27.80 1.42 7.08
CA LYS A 29 27.12 1.98 8.25
C LYS A 29 27.28 0.95 9.35
N GLU A 30 27.93 1.35 10.44
CA GLU A 30 27.80 0.66 11.71
C GLU A 30 26.31 0.54 11.96
N VAL A 31 25.79 -0.68 11.84
CA VAL A 31 24.52 -0.99 12.48
C VAL A 31 24.88 -0.95 13.94
N GLU A 32 24.65 0.19 14.58
CA GLU A 32 24.66 0.31 16.03
C GLU A 32 23.46 -0.53 16.52
N VAL A 33 23.64 -1.85 16.53
CA VAL A 33 22.79 -2.73 17.30
C VAL A 33 23.20 -2.45 18.72
N VAL A 34 22.44 -1.61 19.43
CA VAL A 34 22.58 -1.45 20.87
C VAL A 34 22.35 -2.85 21.47
N PRO A 35 23.41 -3.53 21.94
CA PRO A 35 23.22 -4.78 22.67
C PRO A 35 22.48 -4.39 23.96
N ASP A 36 21.42 -5.11 24.31
CA ASP A 36 20.52 -4.80 25.43
C ASP A 36 19.65 -3.55 25.26
N ASN A 37 18.99 -3.37 24.11
CA ASN A 37 17.79 -2.51 24.05
C ASN A 37 16.70 -3.14 24.94
N GLN A 38 16.65 -2.74 26.20
CA GLN A 38 15.57 -3.13 27.09
C GLN A 38 14.27 -2.49 26.60
N PRO A 39 13.16 -3.24 26.53
CA PRO A 39 11.87 -2.65 26.19
C PRO A 39 11.57 -1.50 27.18
N PRO A 40 10.92 -0.42 26.73
CA PRO A 40 10.51 0.66 27.61
C PRO A 40 9.77 0.11 28.82
N ASP A 41 10.09 0.62 30.01
CA ASP A 41 9.35 0.27 31.22
C ASP A 41 8.00 1.00 31.19
N HIS A 42 6.92 0.23 31.05
CA HIS A 42 5.56 0.73 31.05
C HIS A 42 4.93 0.78 32.45
N HIS A 43 5.71 0.54 33.52
CA HIS A 43 5.25 0.73 34.88
C HIS A 43 4.82 2.19 35.11
N GLY A 44 3.54 2.38 35.42
CA GLY A 44 2.95 3.69 35.70
C GLY A 44 2.13 4.27 34.55
N VAL A 45 2.01 3.59 33.40
CA VAL A 45 0.99 3.92 32.39
C VAL A 45 -0.40 3.77 33.03
N PRO A 46 -1.23 4.83 33.09
CA PRO A 46 -2.57 4.72 33.67
C PRO A 46 -3.48 3.81 32.83
N THR A 47 -4.37 3.04 33.45
CA THR A 47 -5.36 2.21 32.75
C THR A 47 -6.18 2.97 31.71
N VAL A 48 -6.46 4.26 31.96
CA VAL A 48 -7.15 5.14 30.99
C VAL A 48 -6.35 5.30 29.69
N ALA A 49 -5.02 5.34 29.74
CA ALA A 49 -4.18 5.38 28.55
C ALA A 49 -4.29 4.06 27.76
N THR A 50 -4.28 2.91 28.46
CA THR A 50 -4.50 1.59 27.85
C THR A 50 -5.88 1.50 27.18
N GLN A 51 -6.93 1.98 27.85
CA GLN A 51 -8.29 2.05 27.29
C GLN A 51 -8.35 2.93 26.05
N ASN A 52 -7.68 4.09 26.06
CA ASN A 52 -7.61 4.97 24.89
C ASN A 52 -6.90 4.30 23.71
N TYR A 53 -5.82 3.55 23.96
CA TYR A 53 -5.13 2.78 22.94
C TYR A 53 -6.04 1.70 22.32
N VAL A 54 -6.71 0.90 23.16
CA VAL A 54 -7.67 -0.12 22.70
C VAL A 54 -8.81 0.52 21.90
N ASN A 55 -9.41 1.60 22.40
CA ASN A 55 -10.48 2.30 21.71
C ASN A 55 -10.03 2.79 20.32
N ARG A 56 -8.85 3.41 20.26
CA ARG A 56 -8.28 3.92 19.01
C ARG A 56 -8.05 2.80 18.00
N LEU A 57 -7.50 1.65 18.42
CA LEU A 57 -7.32 0.49 17.55
C LEU A 57 -8.64 0.00 16.94
N PHE A 58 -9.68 -0.12 17.76
CA PHE A 58 -11.00 -0.55 17.30
C PHE A 58 -11.60 0.44 16.31
N ILE A 59 -11.50 1.75 16.58
CA ILE A 59 -12.00 2.78 15.66
C ILE A 59 -11.23 2.77 14.34
N ASP A 60 -9.89 2.75 14.41
CA ASP A 60 -9.04 2.84 13.23
C ASP A 60 -9.18 1.59 12.34
N LEU A 61 -9.16 0.40 12.95
CA LEU A 61 -9.19 -0.88 12.21
C LEU A 61 -10.59 -1.38 11.89
N LEU A 62 -11.60 -1.09 12.72
CA LEU A 62 -12.94 -1.67 12.59
C LEU A 62 -14.04 -0.62 12.35
N GLY A 63 -13.73 0.68 12.51
CA GLY A 63 -14.69 1.76 12.33
C GLY A 63 -15.75 1.85 13.42
N ARG A 64 -15.49 1.28 14.61
CA ARG A 64 -16.39 1.34 15.77
C ARG A 64 -15.60 1.30 17.08
N GLU A 65 -16.25 1.68 18.18
CA GLU A 65 -15.71 1.49 19.52
C GLU A 65 -15.78 -0.01 19.92
N PRO A 66 -14.92 -0.48 20.85
CA PRO A 66 -15.05 -1.80 21.44
C PRO A 66 -16.31 -1.87 22.31
N LEU A 67 -16.92 -3.05 22.38
CA LEU A 67 -17.93 -3.36 23.39
C LEU A 67 -17.30 -3.38 24.78
N ASP A 68 -18.07 -3.14 25.84
CA ASP A 68 -17.56 -3.16 27.23
C ASP A 68 -16.76 -4.43 27.54
N ALA A 69 -17.26 -5.59 27.13
CA ALA A 69 -16.58 -6.88 27.32
C ALA A 69 -15.30 -7.03 26.47
N GLU A 70 -15.26 -6.42 25.28
CA GLU A 70 -14.03 -6.38 24.46
C GLU A 70 -13.00 -5.46 25.14
N MET A 71 -13.42 -4.27 25.58
CA MET A 71 -12.56 -3.31 26.28
C MET A 71 -11.93 -3.93 27.54
N ASP A 72 -12.74 -4.51 28.43
CA ASP A 72 -12.27 -5.12 29.67
C ASP A 72 -11.28 -6.27 29.39
N LEU A 73 -11.57 -7.11 28.40
CA LEU A 73 -10.73 -8.24 28.03
C LEU A 73 -9.38 -7.78 27.48
N GLU A 74 -9.38 -6.88 26.49
CA GLU A 74 -8.14 -6.47 25.83
C GLU A 74 -7.24 -5.63 26.75
N VAL A 75 -7.83 -4.75 27.58
CA VAL A 75 -7.06 -3.96 28.56
C VAL A 75 -6.41 -4.88 29.58
N ALA A 76 -7.15 -5.85 30.15
CA ALA A 76 -6.58 -6.80 31.10
C ALA A 76 -5.47 -7.65 30.48
N ALA A 77 -5.63 -8.08 29.22
CA ALA A 77 -4.62 -8.84 28.50
C ALA A 77 -3.34 -8.01 28.29
N LEU A 78 -3.47 -6.75 27.85
CA LEU A 78 -2.34 -5.85 27.65
C LEU A 78 -1.60 -5.53 28.96
N GLU A 79 -2.32 -5.17 30.02
CA GLU A 79 -1.72 -4.84 31.33
C GLU A 79 -1.04 -6.06 31.96
N SER A 80 -1.64 -7.25 31.84
CA SER A 80 -1.02 -8.50 32.36
C SER A 80 0.28 -8.89 31.65
N ALA A 81 0.52 -8.32 30.47
CA ALA A 81 1.71 -8.54 29.65
C ALA A 81 2.59 -7.28 29.59
N ASP A 82 2.48 -6.41 30.60
CA ASP A 82 3.26 -5.19 30.79
C ASP A 82 3.25 -4.26 29.56
N LEU A 83 2.13 -4.21 28.82
CA LEU A 83 1.96 -3.44 27.58
C LEU A 83 3.02 -3.74 26.52
N SER A 84 3.63 -4.94 26.56
CA SER A 84 4.72 -5.32 25.67
C SER A 84 4.34 -5.23 24.20
N GLN A 85 5.34 -4.97 23.35
CA GLN A 85 5.16 -4.92 21.90
C GLN A 85 4.50 -6.20 21.35
N ALA A 86 4.84 -7.37 21.91
CA ALA A 86 4.23 -8.64 21.54
C ALA A 86 2.73 -8.72 21.87
N ALA A 87 2.31 -8.20 23.03
CA ALA A 87 0.90 -8.17 23.42
C ALA A 87 0.09 -7.22 22.50
N ARG A 88 0.67 -6.07 22.15
CA ARG A 88 0.08 -5.12 21.19
C ARG A 88 -0.04 -5.75 19.81
N GLU A 89 1.01 -6.41 19.33
CA GLU A 89 0.99 -7.10 18.03
C GLU A 89 -0.08 -8.21 18.01
N ALA A 90 -0.25 -8.95 19.11
CA ALA A 90 -1.30 -9.96 19.23
C ALA A 90 -2.70 -9.35 19.10
N LEU A 91 -2.97 -8.22 19.77
CA LEU A 91 -4.25 -7.51 19.67
C LEU A 91 -4.49 -7.00 18.24
N VAL A 92 -3.52 -6.26 17.66
CA VAL A 92 -3.65 -5.74 16.29
C VAL A 92 -3.88 -6.87 15.29
N THR A 93 -3.13 -7.97 15.41
CA THR A 93 -3.28 -9.15 14.54
C THR A 93 -4.66 -9.80 14.70
N LYS A 94 -5.16 -9.91 15.94
CA LYS A 94 -6.51 -10.42 16.22
C LYS A 94 -7.58 -9.58 15.50
N LEU A 95 -7.50 -8.25 15.59
CA LEU A 95 -8.46 -7.35 14.95
C LEU A 95 -8.42 -7.43 13.40
N MET A 96 -7.25 -7.69 12.82
CA MET A 96 -7.11 -7.80 11.36
C MET A 96 -7.52 -9.17 10.79
N THR A 97 -7.30 -10.25 11.55
CA THR A 97 -7.27 -11.62 10.99
C THR A 97 -8.24 -12.61 11.63
N SER A 98 -8.80 -12.32 12.81
CA SER A 98 -9.67 -13.28 13.48
C SER A 98 -10.97 -13.51 12.71
N THR A 99 -11.27 -14.78 12.43
CA THR A 99 -12.50 -15.28 11.80
C THR A 99 -13.54 -15.74 12.82
N ALA A 100 -13.28 -15.56 14.13
CA ALA A 100 -14.22 -15.94 15.18
C ALA A 100 -15.54 -15.18 15.01
N TRP A 101 -16.65 -15.89 15.21
CA TRP A 101 -17.99 -15.34 15.01
C TRP A 101 -18.28 -14.21 16.02
N LEU A 102 -18.77 -13.08 15.49
CA LEU A 102 -19.29 -11.94 16.24
C LEU A 102 -20.69 -11.61 15.70
N GLU A 103 -21.64 -11.35 16.60
CA GLU A 103 -23.06 -11.17 16.23
C GLU A 103 -23.26 -10.03 15.21
N ASP A 104 -22.67 -8.86 15.46
CA ASP A 104 -22.88 -7.66 14.61
C ASP A 104 -21.87 -7.53 13.46
N ASP A 105 -20.64 -8.01 13.66
CA ASP A 105 -19.54 -7.82 12.70
C ASP A 105 -19.29 -9.02 11.78
N SER A 106 -19.96 -10.14 12.07
CA SER A 106 -19.62 -11.49 11.61
C SER A 106 -18.28 -12.00 12.09
N SER A 107 -17.20 -11.22 11.95
CA SER A 107 -15.88 -11.49 12.51
C SER A 107 -15.04 -10.22 12.44
N TYR A 108 -13.97 -10.14 13.24
CA TYR A 108 -13.04 -9.02 13.18
C TYR A 108 -12.43 -8.86 11.79
N THR A 109 -12.02 -9.95 11.14
CA THR A 109 -11.48 -9.87 9.78
C THR A 109 -12.50 -9.33 8.77
N ASN A 110 -13.78 -9.69 8.88
CA ASN A 110 -14.81 -9.15 8.00
C ASN A 110 -14.98 -7.64 8.19
N LYS A 111 -15.02 -7.19 9.46
CA LYS A 111 -15.15 -5.77 9.80
C LYS A 111 -13.93 -4.94 9.40
N TYR A 112 -12.73 -5.47 9.60
CA TYR A 112 -11.48 -4.87 9.11
C TYR A 112 -11.53 -4.62 7.60
N HIS A 113 -11.93 -5.61 6.80
CA HIS A 113 -11.99 -5.44 5.34
C HIS A 113 -13.11 -4.48 4.89
N ILE A 114 -14.21 -4.38 5.64
CA ILE A 114 -15.21 -3.31 5.42
C ILE A 114 -14.57 -1.95 5.64
N ARG A 115 -13.90 -1.76 6.79
CA ARG A 115 -13.25 -0.49 7.16
C ARG A 115 -12.20 -0.06 6.14
N GLN A 116 -11.35 -0.99 5.67
CA GLN A 116 -10.35 -0.70 4.64
C GLN A 116 -11.01 -0.19 3.35
N ILE A 117 -12.06 -0.85 2.88
CA ILE A 117 -12.78 -0.45 1.66
C ILE A 117 -13.45 0.93 1.83
N GLU A 118 -14.02 1.21 2.99
CA GLU A 118 -14.59 2.53 3.29
C GLU A 118 -13.54 3.64 3.23
N LEU A 119 -12.35 3.40 3.80
CA LEU A 119 -11.25 4.38 3.75
C LEU A 119 -10.76 4.60 2.32
N TYR A 120 -10.61 3.55 1.52
CA TYR A 120 -10.22 3.67 0.11
C TYR A 120 -11.27 4.40 -0.71
N ARG A 121 -12.57 4.15 -0.46
CA ARG A 121 -13.67 4.89 -1.09
C ARG A 121 -13.73 6.34 -0.66
N ALA A 122 -13.47 6.65 0.61
CA ALA A 122 -13.41 8.02 1.08
C ALA A 122 -12.33 8.82 0.34
N ARG A 123 -11.18 8.19 0.06
CA ARG A 123 -10.08 8.81 -0.69
C ARG A 123 -10.36 8.93 -2.18
N CYS A 124 -10.80 7.85 -2.83
CA CYS A 124 -10.87 7.79 -4.29
C CYS A 124 -12.26 8.13 -4.85
N LEU A 125 -13.32 7.86 -4.10
CA LEU A 125 -14.70 7.85 -4.61
C LEU A 125 -15.63 8.71 -3.75
N GLU A 126 -15.11 9.72 -3.06
CA GLU A 126 -15.90 10.64 -2.21
C GLU A 126 -16.80 9.93 -1.18
N GLY A 127 -16.42 8.72 -0.76
CA GLY A 127 -17.17 7.93 0.23
C GLY A 127 -18.48 7.34 -0.30
N VAL A 128 -18.61 7.08 -1.61
CA VAL A 128 -19.82 6.49 -2.20
C VAL A 128 -20.29 5.22 -1.47
N SER A 129 -21.62 5.11 -1.31
CA SER A 129 -22.25 3.97 -0.65
C SER A 129 -22.37 2.76 -1.58
N ASP A 130 -22.57 1.58 -1.00
CA ASP A 130 -22.88 0.37 -1.75
C ASP A 130 -24.16 0.53 -2.59
N ALA A 131 -25.18 1.22 -2.07
CA ALA A 131 -26.42 1.49 -2.80
C ALA A 131 -26.16 2.30 -4.08
N TYR A 132 -25.30 3.33 -4.01
CA TYR A 132 -24.94 4.13 -5.18
C TYR A 132 -24.21 3.29 -6.25
N ILE A 133 -23.30 2.40 -5.83
CA ILE A 133 -22.62 1.48 -6.75
C ILE A 133 -23.62 0.51 -7.39
N ASP A 134 -24.59 0.00 -6.64
CA ASP A 134 -25.64 -0.90 -7.17
C ASP A 134 -26.54 -0.19 -8.18
N ASP A 135 -26.91 1.06 -7.93
CA ASP A 135 -27.68 1.88 -8.86
C ASP A 135 -26.91 2.10 -10.17
N ALA A 136 -25.60 2.43 -10.07
CA ALA A 136 -24.73 2.57 -11.24
C ALA A 136 -24.62 1.26 -12.03
N ILE A 137 -24.51 0.11 -11.34
CA ILE A 137 -24.54 -1.22 -11.98
C ILE A 137 -25.86 -1.44 -12.71
N GLY A 138 -27.00 -1.12 -12.06
CA GLY A 138 -28.33 -1.27 -12.65
C GLY A 138 -28.47 -0.47 -13.95
N ILE A 139 -28.02 0.79 -13.97
CA ILE A 139 -28.01 1.63 -15.17
C ILE A 139 -27.11 1.01 -16.26
N ALA A 140 -25.89 0.60 -15.91
CA ALA A 140 -24.95 0.00 -16.86
C ALA A 140 -25.47 -1.32 -17.46
N GLN A 141 -26.20 -2.14 -16.67
CA GLN A 141 -26.87 -3.35 -17.14
C GLN A 141 -27.97 -3.06 -18.16
N GLN A 142 -28.81 -2.04 -17.91
CA GLN A 142 -29.86 -1.65 -18.86
C GLN A 142 -29.28 -1.13 -20.17
N ASN A 143 -28.23 -0.32 -20.11
CA ASN A 143 -27.53 0.17 -21.31
C ASN A 143 -26.92 -0.99 -22.12
N ALA A 144 -26.24 -1.93 -21.45
CA ALA A 144 -25.69 -3.11 -22.09
C ALA A 144 -26.74 -3.99 -22.78
N LEU A 145 -27.93 -4.11 -22.16
CA LEU A 145 -29.06 -4.82 -22.76
C LEU A 145 -29.60 -4.09 -23.99
N ALA A 146 -29.78 -2.77 -23.92
CA ALA A 146 -30.24 -1.97 -25.04
C ALA A 146 -29.29 -2.06 -26.25
N ASP A 147 -27.98 -1.97 -26.01
CA ASP A 147 -26.94 -2.14 -27.04
C ASP A 147 -27.01 -3.52 -27.69
N SER A 148 -27.18 -4.57 -26.86
CA SER A 148 -27.33 -5.94 -27.35
C SER A 148 -28.56 -6.12 -28.23
N LEU A 149 -29.70 -5.55 -27.83
CA LEU A 149 -30.94 -5.58 -28.62
C LEU A 149 -30.81 -4.78 -29.93
N ALA A 150 -29.97 -3.75 -29.95
CA ALA A 150 -29.62 -2.99 -31.16
C ALA A 150 -28.58 -3.71 -32.04
N GLY A 151 -28.13 -4.91 -31.66
CA GLY A 151 -27.19 -5.74 -32.44
C GLY A 151 -25.71 -5.53 -32.10
N ASN A 152 -25.38 -4.74 -31.07
CA ASN A 152 -24.02 -4.58 -30.57
C ASN A 152 -23.73 -5.59 -29.45
N THR A 153 -22.97 -6.65 -29.74
CA THR A 153 -22.70 -7.76 -28.80
C THR A 153 -21.31 -7.70 -28.14
N GLY A 154 -20.58 -6.58 -28.28
CA GLY A 154 -19.21 -6.42 -27.76
C GLY A 154 -19.05 -6.40 -26.23
N GLY A 155 -20.16 -6.51 -25.49
CA GLY A 155 -20.18 -6.38 -24.02
C GLY A 155 -20.11 -4.93 -23.55
N SER A 156 -20.20 -4.73 -22.23
CA SER A 156 -20.11 -3.40 -21.60
C SER A 156 -18.90 -3.34 -20.66
N PRO A 157 -17.79 -2.71 -21.09
CA PRO A 157 -16.60 -2.54 -20.23
C PRO A 157 -16.92 -1.80 -18.94
N ASP A 158 -17.82 -0.82 -18.99
CA ASP A 158 -18.25 -0.03 -17.82
C ASP A 158 -18.95 -0.90 -16.77
N LEU A 159 -19.87 -1.77 -17.23
CA LEU A 159 -20.52 -2.73 -16.36
C LEU A 159 -19.50 -3.67 -15.71
N GLN A 160 -18.52 -4.18 -16.47
CA GLN A 160 -17.49 -5.06 -15.92
C GLN A 160 -16.64 -4.35 -14.85
N ARG A 161 -16.26 -3.09 -15.09
CA ARG A 161 -15.50 -2.28 -14.11
C ARG A 161 -16.31 -2.04 -12.83
N LEU A 162 -17.60 -1.73 -12.93
CA LEU A 162 -18.48 -1.55 -11.77
C LEU A 162 -18.69 -2.85 -10.99
N LEU A 163 -18.89 -3.98 -11.67
CA LEU A 163 -18.98 -5.30 -11.02
C LEU A 163 -17.66 -5.66 -10.31
N ALA A 164 -16.51 -5.36 -10.92
CA ALA A 164 -15.20 -5.57 -10.30
C ALA A 164 -15.02 -4.69 -9.05
N LEU A 165 -15.41 -3.42 -9.11
CA LEU A 165 -15.43 -2.50 -7.96
C LEU A 165 -16.30 -3.06 -6.83
N ARG A 166 -17.51 -3.54 -7.14
CA ARG A 166 -18.43 -4.12 -6.15
C ARG A 166 -17.88 -5.39 -5.51
N ALA A 167 -17.21 -6.23 -6.30
CA ALA A 167 -16.61 -7.48 -5.82
C ALA A 167 -15.32 -7.27 -5.00
N ALA A 168 -14.68 -6.10 -5.08
CA ALA A 168 -13.35 -5.85 -4.53
C ALA A 168 -13.26 -6.17 -3.02
N ARG A 169 -14.29 -5.81 -2.24
CA ARG A 169 -14.30 -6.06 -0.79
C ARG A 169 -14.16 -7.54 -0.45
N ILE A 170 -15.02 -8.36 -1.06
CA ILE A 170 -15.06 -9.81 -0.79
C ILE A 170 -13.78 -10.46 -1.30
N GLN A 171 -13.34 -10.10 -2.51
CA GLN A 171 -12.12 -10.66 -3.10
C GLN A 171 -10.87 -10.27 -2.31
N TYR A 172 -10.81 -9.06 -1.76
CA TYR A 172 -9.70 -8.64 -0.92
C TYR A 172 -9.68 -9.41 0.41
N ARG A 173 -10.83 -9.50 1.09
CA ARG A 173 -10.99 -10.29 2.33
C ARG A 173 -10.59 -11.74 2.15
N ASP A 174 -11.00 -12.35 1.04
CA ASP A 174 -10.75 -13.75 0.75
C ASP A 174 -9.33 -13.99 0.17
N GLY A 175 -8.48 -12.94 0.10
CA GLY A 175 -7.10 -13.04 -0.38
C GLY A 175 -6.95 -13.29 -1.87
N LEU A 176 -8.00 -13.07 -2.66
CA LEU A 176 -8.01 -13.29 -4.11
C LEU A 176 -7.35 -12.15 -4.89
N ILE A 177 -7.28 -10.96 -4.30
CA ILE A 177 -6.63 -9.77 -4.87
C ILE A 177 -5.81 -9.05 -3.79
N GLY A 178 -4.73 -8.41 -4.21
CA GLY A 178 -3.93 -7.52 -3.35
C GLY A 178 -4.51 -6.11 -3.29
N VAL A 179 -3.91 -5.26 -2.44
CA VAL A 179 -4.35 -3.87 -2.30
C VAL A 179 -4.10 -3.03 -3.56
N ASP A 180 -3.09 -3.36 -4.35
CA ASP A 180 -2.83 -2.80 -5.67
C ASP A 180 -4.04 -2.93 -6.60
N GLU A 181 -4.62 -4.13 -6.67
CA GLU A 181 -5.80 -4.40 -7.49
C GLU A 181 -7.07 -3.78 -6.89
N VAL A 182 -7.19 -3.71 -5.57
CA VAL A 182 -8.27 -2.95 -4.92
C VAL A 182 -8.21 -1.48 -5.32
N MET A 183 -7.05 -0.84 -5.17
CA MET A 183 -6.86 0.57 -5.50
C MET A 183 -7.03 0.82 -7.00
N ARG A 184 -6.60 -0.11 -7.86
CA ARG A 184 -6.84 -0.04 -9.31
C ARG A 184 -8.34 0.03 -9.60
N ARG A 185 -9.14 -0.83 -8.97
CA ARG A 185 -10.61 -0.82 -9.15
C ARG A 185 -11.26 0.44 -8.59
N MET A 186 -10.72 1.03 -7.52
CA MET A 186 -11.21 2.31 -6.97
C MET A 186 -11.04 3.48 -7.95
N VAL A 187 -9.97 3.49 -8.74
CA VAL A 187 -9.71 4.57 -9.71
C VAL A 187 -10.16 4.23 -11.14
N PHE A 188 -10.28 2.95 -11.49
CA PHE A 188 -10.62 2.49 -12.84
C PHE A 188 -12.07 2.05 -12.94
N ASN A 189 -13.00 2.99 -12.81
CA ASN A 189 -14.43 2.75 -12.94
C ASN A 189 -15.20 4.02 -13.37
N PRO A 190 -16.43 3.88 -13.91
CA PRO A 190 -17.24 5.02 -14.35
C PRO A 190 -17.55 6.06 -13.26
N ILE A 191 -17.63 5.68 -11.98
CA ILE A 191 -17.91 6.62 -10.89
C ILE A 191 -16.71 7.56 -10.68
N TYR A 192 -15.50 7.00 -10.63
CA TYR A 192 -14.27 7.79 -10.57
C TYR A 192 -14.12 8.70 -11.80
N ASP A 193 -14.54 8.22 -12.97
CA ASP A 193 -14.53 8.98 -14.22
C ASP A 193 -15.48 10.18 -14.15
N GLN A 194 -16.68 9.99 -13.58
CA GLN A 194 -17.66 11.04 -13.37
C GLN A 194 -17.17 12.10 -12.37
N ILE A 195 -16.59 11.67 -11.25
CA ILE A 195 -16.03 12.57 -10.21
C ILE A 195 -14.96 13.49 -10.82
N ASN A 196 -14.07 12.93 -11.63
CA ASN A 196 -12.95 13.68 -12.20
C ASN A 196 -13.31 14.40 -13.51
N MET A 197 -14.42 14.05 -14.15
CA MET A 197 -15.02 14.67 -15.34
C MET A 197 -14.23 14.57 -16.66
N ASN A 198 -12.89 14.61 -16.63
CA ASN A 198 -12.05 14.58 -17.83
C ASN A 198 -10.69 13.92 -17.57
N SER A 199 -9.97 13.63 -18.65
CA SER A 199 -8.66 12.96 -18.62
C SER A 199 -7.58 13.77 -17.87
N PHE A 200 -7.61 15.11 -17.95
CA PHE A 200 -6.67 15.99 -17.25
C PHE A 200 -6.82 15.84 -15.73
N ASN A 201 -8.04 15.95 -15.23
CA ASN A 201 -8.35 15.81 -13.81
C ASN A 201 -8.11 14.37 -13.35
N TYR A 202 -8.48 13.37 -14.16
CA TYR A 202 -8.27 11.96 -13.84
C TYR A 202 -6.80 11.66 -13.56
N VAL A 203 -5.88 12.08 -14.44
CA VAL A 203 -4.43 11.84 -14.28
C VAL A 203 -3.90 12.57 -13.05
N ASN A 204 -4.32 13.81 -12.79
CA ASN A 204 -3.88 14.52 -11.58
C ASN A 204 -4.43 13.86 -10.30
N ALA A 205 -5.69 13.46 -10.31
CA ALA A 205 -6.35 12.86 -9.16
C ALA A 205 -5.78 11.48 -8.82
N THR A 206 -5.43 10.64 -9.79
CA THR A 206 -4.79 9.35 -9.50
C THR A 206 -3.40 9.52 -8.88
N PHE A 207 -2.63 10.51 -9.32
CA PHE A 207 -1.34 10.87 -8.70
C PHE A 207 -1.52 11.36 -7.26
N ASP A 208 -2.50 12.24 -6.99
CA ASP A 208 -2.77 12.68 -5.61
C ASP A 208 -3.30 11.52 -4.74
N ASN A 209 -4.32 10.81 -5.21
CA ASN A 209 -5.01 9.79 -4.44
C ASN A 209 -4.14 8.58 -4.13
N LEU A 210 -3.24 8.20 -5.03
CA LEU A 210 -2.41 7.00 -4.91
C LEU A 210 -0.98 7.29 -4.46
N LEU A 211 -0.38 8.39 -4.93
CA LEU A 211 1.05 8.69 -4.74
C LEU A 211 1.31 9.89 -3.82
N PHE A 212 0.26 10.60 -3.39
CA PHE A 212 0.36 11.79 -2.52
C PHE A 212 1.25 12.91 -3.09
N ARG A 213 1.26 13.05 -4.41
CA ARG A 213 1.97 14.12 -5.12
C ARG A 213 1.29 14.44 -6.44
N TYR A 214 1.66 15.57 -7.04
CA TYR A 214 1.31 15.85 -8.43
C TYR A 214 2.27 15.13 -9.40
N PRO A 215 1.81 14.83 -10.63
CA PRO A 215 2.68 14.33 -11.68
C PRO A 215 3.68 15.42 -12.10
N THR A 216 4.88 14.99 -12.48
CA THR A 216 5.77 15.81 -13.31
C THR A 216 5.18 16.00 -14.70
N GLN A 217 5.66 16.98 -15.47
CA GLN A 217 5.13 17.21 -16.82
C GLN A 217 5.26 15.96 -17.71
N ALA A 218 6.38 15.25 -17.65
CA ALA A 218 6.59 14.04 -18.45
C ALA A 218 5.64 12.90 -18.05
N GLU A 219 5.39 12.72 -16.75
CA GLU A 219 4.42 11.74 -16.25
C GLU A 219 2.99 12.11 -16.64
N PHE A 220 2.65 13.39 -16.56
CA PHE A 220 1.35 13.90 -16.97
C PHE A 220 1.12 13.68 -18.47
N ASP A 221 2.07 14.06 -19.32
CA ASP A 221 1.97 13.92 -20.78
C ASP A 221 1.83 12.45 -21.18
N ALA A 222 2.62 11.56 -20.57
CA ALA A 222 2.52 10.11 -20.79
C ALA A 222 1.16 9.57 -20.34
N GLY A 223 0.71 9.91 -19.13
CA GLY A 223 -0.57 9.47 -18.58
C GLY A 223 -1.76 9.98 -19.41
N TYR A 224 -1.75 11.26 -19.77
CA TYR A 224 -2.78 11.88 -20.60
C TYR A 224 -2.84 11.23 -21.98
N THR A 225 -1.69 10.96 -22.60
CA THR A 225 -1.60 10.29 -23.92
C THR A 225 -2.24 8.89 -23.89
N MET A 226 -2.02 8.12 -22.82
CA MET A 226 -2.65 6.80 -22.65
C MET A 226 -4.15 6.89 -22.38
N VAL A 227 -4.57 7.79 -21.48
CA VAL A 227 -5.95 7.88 -21.00
C VAL A 227 -6.89 8.50 -22.04
N ASP A 228 -6.46 9.57 -22.70
CA ASP A 228 -7.26 10.35 -23.64
C ASP A 228 -7.01 9.90 -25.09
N GLY A 229 -5.74 9.76 -25.45
CA GLY A 229 -5.31 9.53 -26.83
C GLY A 229 -5.30 8.07 -27.27
N ASN A 230 -5.49 7.11 -26.35
CA ASN A 230 -5.32 5.67 -26.61
C ASN A 230 -4.02 5.35 -27.39
N THR A 231 -2.97 6.09 -27.09
CA THR A 231 -1.70 6.08 -27.83
C THR A 231 -0.59 5.54 -26.93
N PRO A 232 0.33 4.71 -27.46
CA PRO A 232 1.45 4.19 -26.68
C PRO A 232 2.31 5.30 -26.06
N ALA A 233 2.61 5.17 -24.77
CA ALA A 233 3.57 6.00 -24.06
C ALA A 233 4.32 5.18 -23.00
N LEU A 234 5.31 5.80 -22.35
CA LEU A 234 6.08 5.17 -21.28
C LEU A 234 5.84 5.91 -19.96
N LEU A 235 5.40 5.20 -18.93
CA LEU A 235 5.21 5.73 -17.58
C LEU A 235 5.89 4.80 -16.57
N PHE A 236 6.71 5.34 -15.66
CA PHE A 236 7.50 4.55 -14.70
C PHE A 236 8.32 3.41 -15.34
N GLY A 237 8.81 3.62 -16.57
CA GLY A 237 9.56 2.60 -17.32
C GLY A 237 8.72 1.47 -17.90
N GLN A 238 7.39 1.53 -17.78
CA GLN A 238 6.45 0.57 -18.36
C GLN A 238 5.70 1.18 -19.54
N SER A 239 5.52 0.40 -20.61
CA SER A 239 4.75 0.82 -21.78
C SER A 239 3.26 0.57 -21.53
N GLY A 240 2.43 1.55 -21.86
CA GLY A 240 0.98 1.44 -21.85
C GLY A 240 0.37 2.18 -23.03
N GLN A 241 -0.82 1.81 -23.45
CA GLN A 241 -1.49 2.40 -24.60
C GLN A 241 -2.88 2.95 -24.28
N ASN A 242 -3.53 2.45 -23.24
CA ASN A 242 -4.90 2.83 -22.92
C ASN A 242 -5.07 3.10 -21.42
N LYS A 243 -6.26 3.58 -21.04
CA LYS A 243 -6.60 3.87 -19.64
C LYS A 243 -6.48 2.65 -18.71
N GLY A 244 -6.77 1.45 -19.21
CA GLY A 244 -6.59 0.20 -18.49
C GLY A 244 -5.11 -0.06 -18.17
N ASP A 245 -4.23 0.04 -19.16
CA ASP A 245 -2.78 -0.11 -18.98
C ASP A 245 -2.26 0.96 -18.01
N TYR A 246 -2.66 2.22 -18.19
CA TYR A 246 -2.30 3.31 -17.27
C TYR A 246 -2.69 2.98 -15.83
N SER A 247 -3.93 2.51 -15.61
CA SER A 247 -4.40 2.14 -14.27
C SER A 247 -3.61 0.99 -13.67
N GLY A 248 -3.16 0.03 -14.47
CA GLY A 248 -2.31 -1.06 -14.01
C GLY A 248 -0.89 -0.59 -13.68
N ILE A 249 -0.31 0.29 -14.50
CA ILE A 249 1.03 0.84 -14.30
C ILE A 249 1.08 1.68 -13.02
N ILE A 250 0.10 2.56 -12.81
CA ILE A 250 0.11 3.47 -11.67
C ILE A 250 -0.10 2.75 -10.32
N THR A 251 -0.69 1.55 -10.30
CA THR A 251 -0.92 0.78 -9.06
C THR A 251 0.07 -0.36 -8.83
N SER A 252 1.05 -0.58 -9.72
CA SER A 252 1.99 -1.70 -9.61
C SER A 252 3.46 -1.29 -9.51
N ASN A 253 3.74 0.02 -9.55
CA ASN A 253 5.11 0.55 -9.49
C ASN A 253 5.55 0.82 -8.04
N THR A 254 6.85 1.03 -7.83
CA THR A 254 7.42 1.28 -6.50
C THR A 254 6.85 2.52 -5.81
N GLU A 255 6.53 3.59 -6.56
CA GLU A 255 5.97 4.82 -5.98
C GLU A 255 4.56 4.57 -5.43
N PHE A 256 3.79 3.65 -6.02
CA PHE A 256 2.50 3.24 -5.47
C PHE A 256 2.65 2.62 -4.08
N TRP A 257 3.60 1.70 -3.93
CA TRP A 257 3.85 1.05 -2.65
C TRP A 257 4.36 2.04 -1.60
N GLU A 258 5.20 3.01 -1.98
CA GLU A 258 5.55 4.12 -1.09
C GLU A 258 4.32 4.97 -0.75
N GLY A 259 3.45 5.24 -1.73
CA GLY A 259 2.17 5.90 -1.52
C GLY A 259 1.29 5.18 -0.50
N MET A 260 1.25 3.84 -0.53
CA MET A 260 0.53 3.04 0.47
C MET A 260 1.14 3.13 1.87
N VAL A 261 2.48 3.25 1.97
CA VAL A 261 3.13 3.55 3.26
C VAL A 261 2.72 4.93 3.77
N ARG A 262 2.78 5.96 2.93
CA ARG A 262 2.35 7.33 3.29
C ARG A 262 0.89 7.36 3.70
N TRP A 263 0.02 6.63 3.00
CA TRP A 263 -1.38 6.50 3.35
C TRP A 263 -1.57 5.92 4.75
N CYS A 264 -0.87 4.84 5.10
CA CYS A 264 -0.94 4.26 6.44
C CYS A 264 -0.51 5.27 7.52
N TYR A 265 0.60 5.98 7.34
CA TYR A 265 1.06 6.98 8.31
C TYR A 265 0.08 8.17 8.43
N ARG A 266 -0.43 8.68 7.31
CA ARG A 266 -1.44 9.77 7.35
C ARG A 266 -2.73 9.31 8.02
N THR A 267 -3.14 8.07 7.80
CA THR A 267 -4.38 7.52 8.36
C THR A 267 -4.26 7.25 9.85
N PHE A 268 -3.20 6.58 10.29
CA PHE A 268 -3.06 6.15 11.69
C PHE A 268 -2.31 7.15 12.58
N MET A 269 -1.39 7.93 12.02
CA MET A 269 -0.54 8.88 12.77
C MET A 269 -0.88 10.35 12.47
N GLY A 270 -1.66 10.64 11.44
CA GLY A 270 -1.99 12.02 11.06
C GLY A 270 -0.81 12.82 10.50
N ARG A 271 0.28 12.15 10.09
CA ARG A 271 1.50 12.78 9.56
C ARG A 271 2.14 11.96 8.43
N GLU A 272 3.12 12.55 7.75
CA GLU A 272 3.98 11.82 6.80
C GLU A 272 4.98 10.92 7.55
N PRO A 273 5.38 9.77 6.96
CA PRO A 273 6.52 9.02 7.45
C PRO A 273 7.82 9.78 7.19
N SER A 274 8.77 9.64 8.11
CA SER A 274 10.16 10.00 7.89
C SER A 274 10.81 9.05 6.87
N SER A 275 11.93 9.48 6.29
CA SER A 275 12.70 8.63 5.37
C SER A 275 13.20 7.33 6.03
N TYR A 276 13.46 7.35 7.34
CA TYR A 276 13.86 6.15 8.09
C TYR A 276 12.69 5.17 8.23
N GLU A 277 11.50 5.66 8.58
CA GLU A 277 10.27 4.86 8.68
C GLU A 277 9.90 4.22 7.35
N THR A 278 9.91 5.00 6.26
CA THR A 278 9.66 4.47 4.91
C THR A 278 10.68 3.40 4.54
N TYR A 279 11.98 3.66 4.78
CA TYR A 279 13.03 2.69 4.50
C TYR A 279 12.90 1.39 5.33
N GLY A 280 12.40 1.49 6.57
CA GLY A 280 12.21 0.35 7.45
C GLY A 280 11.12 -0.63 6.97
N VAL A 281 10.08 -0.15 6.30
CA VAL A 281 8.91 -0.98 5.93
C VAL A 281 8.79 -1.29 4.44
N LEU A 282 9.24 -0.39 3.57
CA LEU A 282 9.05 -0.46 2.11
C LEU A 282 9.74 -1.67 1.46
N PRO A 283 10.99 -2.04 1.78
CA PRO A 283 11.64 -3.20 1.16
C PRO A 283 10.88 -4.50 1.40
N GLY A 284 10.36 -4.71 2.62
CA GLY A 284 9.50 -5.84 2.91
C GLY A 284 8.20 -5.76 2.10
N LEU A 285 7.60 -4.56 1.98
CA LEU A 285 6.31 -4.39 1.33
C LEU A 285 6.41 -4.69 -0.16
N LEU A 286 7.50 -4.30 -0.80
CA LEU A 286 7.79 -4.63 -2.20
C LEU A 286 8.05 -6.13 -2.41
N ALA A 287 8.41 -6.88 -1.36
CA ALA A 287 8.68 -8.31 -1.45
C ALA A 287 7.43 -9.16 -1.22
N ASP A 288 6.56 -8.77 -0.28
CA ASP A 288 5.41 -9.56 0.16
C ASP A 288 4.05 -8.98 -0.25
N HIS A 289 3.99 -7.70 -0.60
CA HIS A 289 2.76 -6.93 -0.82
C HIS A 289 1.78 -6.96 0.39
N ASP A 290 2.29 -7.26 1.60
CA ASP A 290 1.51 -7.32 2.83
C ASP A 290 1.40 -5.92 3.46
N LEU A 291 0.33 -5.21 3.10
CA LEU A 291 0.01 -3.92 3.72
C LEU A 291 -0.33 -4.05 5.20
N GLN A 292 -0.93 -5.16 5.64
CA GLN A 292 -1.27 -5.37 7.06
C GLN A 292 0.00 -5.38 7.91
N ARG A 293 1.14 -5.89 7.38
CA ARG A 293 2.43 -5.79 8.06
C ARG A 293 2.86 -4.34 8.31
N VAL A 294 2.66 -3.45 7.34
CA VAL A 294 2.96 -2.01 7.50
C VAL A 294 2.05 -1.39 8.56
N GLN A 295 0.76 -1.72 8.54
CA GLN A 295 -0.19 -1.26 9.55
C GLN A 295 0.21 -1.73 10.94
N ARG A 296 0.49 -3.03 11.12
CA ARG A 296 0.99 -3.59 12.38
C ARG A 296 2.23 -2.85 12.88
N ALA A 297 3.20 -2.60 12.00
CA ALA A 297 4.43 -1.89 12.37
C ALA A 297 4.19 -0.49 12.93
N ILE A 298 3.11 0.19 12.54
CA ILE A 298 2.73 1.52 13.06
C ILE A 298 1.92 1.39 14.36
N LEU A 299 0.92 0.51 14.37
CA LEU A 299 -0.11 0.42 15.42
C LEU A 299 0.39 -0.17 16.74
N VAL A 300 1.57 -0.79 16.75
CA VAL A 300 2.21 -1.32 17.96
C VAL A 300 3.19 -0.34 18.61
N THR A 301 3.47 0.81 17.98
CA THR A 301 4.44 1.79 18.49
C THR A 301 3.90 2.56 19.69
N ASP A 302 4.81 3.04 20.54
CA ASP A 302 4.45 3.93 21.66
C ASP A 302 3.89 5.26 21.15
N GLU A 303 4.37 5.77 20.02
CA GLU A 303 3.86 7.00 19.41
C GLU A 303 2.39 6.87 19.02
N TYR A 304 1.98 5.72 18.46
CA TYR A 304 0.58 5.47 18.17
C TYR A 304 -0.23 5.27 19.47
N ALA A 305 0.33 4.55 20.45
CA ALA A 305 -0.36 4.26 21.71
C ALA A 305 -0.47 5.48 22.65
N ASN A 306 0.36 6.52 22.44
CA ASN A 306 0.57 7.63 23.36
C ASN A 306 0.97 7.16 24.76
N PHE A 307 1.91 6.22 24.84
CA PHE A 307 2.51 5.76 26.09
C PHE A 307 3.81 6.50 26.41
#